data_AF-A0A843J3H7-F1
#
_entry.id   AF-A0A843J3H7-F1
#
_cell.length_a   1.000
_cell.length_b   1.000
_cell.length_c   1.000
_cell.angle_alpha   90.00
_cell.angle_beta   90.00
_cell.angle_gamma   90.00
#
_symmetry.space_group_name_H-M   'P 1'
#
loop_
_entity.id
_entity.type
_entity.pdbx_description
1 polymer ?
#
loop_
_entity_poly.entity_id
_entity_poly.type
_entity_poly.pdbx_seq_one_letter_code
_entity_poly.pdbx_strand_id
1 'polypeptide(L)'
;NNAALNIIRDDPTGEISAHIKSVSDIPVIGAFPTGLSGTIEFLKDAGRLMNLDEAVIDAAVSSELKNQEVMLKRFADLKGEKVSFDLFGFQKSDSAFLDEIAERAGLKIDVDGPAIMIPFYTPVGTAGVKQMLVQWRRFINGKR
;
A
#
# COMPACT_ATOMS: atom_id res chain seq x y z
N ASN A 1 21.13 21.91 0.94
CA ASN A 1 20.04 20.90 0.95
C ASN A 1 18.96 21.34 0.00
N ASN A 2 18.91 20.79 -1.21
CA ASN A 2 17.85 21.06 -2.18
C ASN A 2 16.96 19.80 -2.20
N ALA A 3 15.84 19.81 -1.48
CA ALA A 3 14.87 18.72 -1.56
C ALA A 3 14.03 18.90 -2.84
N ALA A 4 13.77 17.82 -3.55
CA ALA A 4 13.03 17.85 -4.82
C ALA A 4 11.53 17.56 -4.67
N LEU A 5 11.12 17.01 -3.52
CA LEU A 5 9.74 16.61 -3.23
C LEU A 5 9.52 16.50 -1.72
N ASN A 6 8.42 17.04 -1.22
CA ASN A 6 7.94 16.82 0.13
C ASN A 6 6.94 15.64 0.14
N ILE A 7 7.05 14.76 1.13
CA ILE A 7 6.10 13.66 1.32
C ILE A 7 5.58 13.77 2.76
N ILE A 8 4.29 14.05 2.90
CA ILE A 8 3.61 14.10 4.19
C ILE A 8 3.05 12.70 4.47
N ARG A 9 3.15 12.28 5.73
CA ARG A 9 2.68 10.98 6.18
C ARG A 9 1.17 10.82 6.01
N ASP A 10 0.43 11.81 6.47
CA ASP A 10 -1.03 11.85 6.46
C ASP A 10 -1.49 13.31 6.57
N ASP A 11 -2.26 13.78 5.59
CA ASP A 11 -2.78 15.15 5.49
C ASP A 11 -4.24 15.13 4.98
N PRO A 12 -5.18 14.60 5.79
CA PRO A 12 -6.55 14.35 5.36
C PRO A 12 -7.32 15.65 5.06
N THR A 13 -6.89 16.78 5.63
CA THR A 13 -7.48 18.10 5.40
C THR A 13 -6.81 18.84 4.23
N GLY A 14 -5.62 18.40 3.80
CA GLY A 14 -4.81 19.08 2.78
C GLY A 14 -4.16 20.38 3.27
N GLU A 15 -4.36 20.76 4.54
CA GLU A 15 -3.92 22.05 5.08
C GLU A 15 -2.39 22.12 5.17
N ILE A 16 -1.74 21.01 5.52
CA ILE A 16 -0.27 20.95 5.62
C ILE A 16 0.33 21.07 4.22
N SER A 17 -0.21 20.32 3.25
CA SER A 17 0.20 20.39 1.85
C SER A 17 0.01 21.79 1.28
N ALA A 18 -1.13 22.43 1.56
CA ALA A 18 -1.41 23.79 1.12
C ALA A 18 -0.45 24.80 1.76
N HIS A 19 -0.18 24.66 3.06
CA HIS A 19 0.78 25.52 3.75
C HIS A 19 2.19 25.40 3.16
N ILE A 20 2.70 24.17 2.97
CA ILE A 20 4.03 23.95 2.38
C ILE A 20 4.11 24.55 0.97
N LYS A 21 3.08 24.35 0.14
CA LYS A 21 3.00 24.97 -1.20
C LYS A 21 2.99 26.50 -1.14
N SER A 22 2.46 27.10 -0.07
CA SER A 22 2.40 28.56 0.08
C SER A 22 3.74 29.19 0.49
N VAL A 23 4.64 28.41 1.10
CA VAL A 23 5.92 28.91 1.65
C VAL A 23 7.15 28.33 0.94
N SER A 24 6.95 27.44 -0.03
CA SER A 24 8.02 26.72 -0.73
C SER A 24 7.56 26.28 -2.13
N ASP A 25 8.44 26.43 -3.11
CA ASP A 25 8.20 25.94 -4.50
C ASP A 25 8.39 24.42 -4.66
N ILE A 26 8.82 23.73 -3.60
CA ILE A 26 9.03 22.28 -3.62
C ILE A 26 7.65 21.58 -3.62
N PRO A 27 7.36 20.69 -4.58
CA PRO A 27 6.09 19.98 -4.67
C PRO A 27 5.85 19.08 -3.44
N VAL A 28 4.60 18.68 -3.24
CA VAL A 28 4.19 17.86 -2.08
C VAL A 28 3.21 16.76 -2.45
N ILE A 29 3.41 15.58 -1.88
CA ILE A 29 2.44 14.47 -1.83
C ILE A 29 1.90 14.40 -0.40
N GLY A 30 0.57 14.43 -0.25
CA GLY A 30 -0.12 14.58 1.03
C GLY A 30 -0.30 13.31 1.85
N ALA A 31 0.08 12.13 1.34
CA ALA A 31 -0.08 10.88 2.05
C ALA A 31 0.91 9.82 1.59
N PHE A 32 1.20 8.86 2.47
CA PHE A 32 1.89 7.64 2.07
C PHE A 32 1.03 6.72 1.19
N PRO A 33 1.65 5.96 0.27
CA PRO A 33 0.93 5.00 -0.56
C PRO A 33 0.30 3.90 0.31
N THR A 34 -0.96 3.60 0.02
CA THR A 34 -1.72 2.52 0.66
C THR A 34 -2.03 1.44 -0.37
N GLY A 35 -1.76 0.18 -0.02
CA GLY A 35 -1.98 -0.95 -0.93
C GLY A 35 -0.94 -1.05 -2.06
N LEU A 36 -1.13 -2.04 -2.94
CA LEU A 36 -0.22 -2.30 -4.05
C LEU A 36 -0.45 -1.26 -5.17
N SER A 37 -1.72 -1.00 -5.49
CA SER A 37 -2.16 0.03 -6.42
C SER A 37 -1.71 1.43 -6.00
N GLY A 38 -1.90 1.82 -4.74
CA GLY A 38 -1.46 3.12 -4.24
C GLY A 38 0.06 3.31 -4.32
N THR A 39 0.85 2.24 -4.24
CA THR A 39 2.30 2.31 -4.46
C THR A 39 2.63 2.70 -5.90
N ILE A 40 1.87 2.17 -6.87
CA ILE A 40 2.06 2.49 -8.29
C ILE A 40 1.66 3.93 -8.59
N GLU A 41 0.51 4.38 -8.10
CA GLU A 41 0.06 5.77 -8.29
C GLU A 41 1.02 6.76 -7.62
N PHE A 42 1.53 6.43 -6.43
CA PHE A 42 2.55 7.25 -5.77
C PHE A 42 3.81 7.43 -6.62
N LEU A 43 4.31 6.38 -7.28
CA LEU A 43 5.48 6.49 -8.15
C LEU A 43 5.21 7.39 -9.37
N LYS A 44 4.02 7.28 -9.96
CA LYS A 44 3.60 8.15 -11.07
C LYS A 44 3.52 9.60 -10.62
N ASP A 45 2.85 9.86 -9.50
CA ASP A 45 2.65 11.21 -8.98
C ASP A 45 3.96 11.86 -8.56
N ALA A 46 4.83 11.11 -7.88
CA ALA A 46 6.17 11.58 -7.53
C ALA A 46 6.99 11.94 -8.78
N GLY A 47 7.00 11.07 -9.79
CA GLY A 47 7.72 11.31 -11.03
C GLY A 47 7.22 12.56 -11.77
N ARG A 48 5.90 12.72 -11.89
CA ARG A 48 5.28 13.89 -12.53
C ARG A 48 5.58 15.19 -11.78
N LEU A 49 5.44 15.17 -10.45
CA LEU A 49 5.74 16.34 -9.61
C LEU A 49 7.21 16.75 -9.67
N MET A 50 8.11 15.78 -9.87
CA MET A 50 9.54 16.02 -10.06
C MET A 50 9.91 16.36 -11.52
N ASN A 51 8.94 16.48 -12.42
CA ASN A 51 9.12 16.72 -13.86
C ASN A 51 10.09 15.71 -14.52
N LEU A 52 10.00 14.43 -14.13
CA LEU A 52 10.77 13.37 -14.76
C LEU A 52 10.17 12.99 -16.12
N ASP A 53 11.01 12.53 -17.04
CA ASP A 53 10.56 12.00 -18.33
C ASP A 53 9.63 10.79 -18.12
N GLU A 54 8.56 10.70 -18.92
CA GLU A 54 7.58 9.60 -18.83
C GLU A 54 8.25 8.21 -18.96
N ALA A 55 9.29 8.09 -19.80
CA ALA A 55 10.05 6.84 -19.92
C ALA A 55 10.72 6.40 -18.59
N VAL A 56 11.14 7.35 -17.76
CA VAL A 56 11.71 7.08 -16.43
C VAL A 56 10.61 6.66 -15.46
N ILE A 57 9.46 7.31 -15.51
CA ILE A 57 8.28 6.98 -14.70
C ILE A 57 7.80 5.58 -15.04
N ASP A 58 7.63 5.27 -16.32
CA ASP A 58 7.23 3.96 -16.82
C ASP A 58 8.22 2.86 -16.42
N ALA A 59 9.52 3.13 -16.51
CA ALA A 59 10.55 2.19 -16.06
C ALA A 59 10.44 1.89 -14.56
N ALA A 60 10.20 2.92 -13.73
CA ALA A 60 10.02 2.77 -12.28
C ALA A 60 8.74 1.98 -11.95
N VAL A 61 7.63 2.29 -12.61
CA VAL A 61 6.35 1.57 -12.45
C VAL A 61 6.49 0.12 -12.88
N SER A 62 7.12 -0.15 -14.02
CA SER A 62 7.35 -1.51 -14.52
C SER A 62 8.23 -2.34 -13.57
N SER A 63 9.29 -1.73 -13.04
CA SER A 63 10.14 -2.33 -12.02
C SER A 63 9.36 -2.68 -10.75
N GLU A 64 8.50 -1.77 -10.29
CA GLU A 64 7.69 -2.00 -9.09
C GLU A 64 6.60 -3.05 -9.30
N LEU A 65 5.94 -3.09 -10.46
CA LEU A 65 4.98 -4.15 -10.81
C LEU A 65 5.65 -5.53 -10.78
N LYS A 66 6.87 -5.64 -11.33
CA LYS A 66 7.66 -6.88 -11.26
C LYS A 66 8.05 -7.23 -9.83
N ASN A 67 8.45 -6.24 -9.03
CA ASN A 67 8.76 -6.43 -7.61
C ASN A 67 7.53 -6.95 -6.83
N GLN A 68 6.35 -6.37 -7.05
CA GLN A 68 5.09 -6.83 -6.47
C GLN A 68 4.77 -8.27 -6.88
N GLU A 69 4.93 -8.62 -8.16
CA GLU A 69 4.69 -9.98 -8.64
C GLU A 69 5.64 -11.00 -7.97
N VAL A 70 6.94 -10.69 -7.91
CA VAL A 70 7.94 -11.54 -7.24
C VAL A 70 7.62 -11.66 -5.74
N MET A 71 7.21 -10.57 -5.10
CA MET A 71 6.81 -10.56 -3.69
C MET A 71 5.61 -11.48 -3.46
N LEU A 72 4.54 -11.34 -4.26
CA LEU A 72 3.31 -12.15 -4.13
C LEU A 72 3.55 -13.63 -4.37
N LYS A 73 4.44 -14.01 -5.32
CA LYS A 73 4.81 -15.42 -5.57
C LYS A 73 5.36 -16.12 -4.32
N ARG A 74 5.93 -15.39 -3.36
CA ARG A 74 6.43 -15.97 -2.08
C ARG A 74 5.33 -16.42 -1.14
N PHE A 75 4.09 -15.99 -1.39
CA PHE A 75 2.89 -16.29 -0.61
C PHE A 75 1.92 -17.16 -1.41
N ALA A 76 2.38 -17.85 -2.45
CA ALA A 76 1.55 -18.73 -3.27
C ALA A 76 0.88 -19.86 -2.46
N ASP A 77 1.42 -20.21 -1.29
CA ASP A 77 0.85 -21.18 -0.36
C ASP A 77 -0.41 -20.69 0.36
N LEU A 78 -0.71 -19.39 0.32
CA LEU A 78 -1.96 -18.81 0.83
C LEU A 78 -3.13 -18.95 -0.14
N LYS A 79 -2.88 -19.33 -1.39
CA LYS A 79 -3.90 -19.36 -2.44
C LYS A 79 -5.04 -20.32 -2.05
N GLY A 80 -6.25 -19.79 -2.00
CA GLY A 80 -7.47 -20.53 -1.70
C GLY A 80 -7.84 -20.59 -0.22
N GLU A 81 -6.96 -20.14 0.68
CA GLU A 81 -7.27 -20.05 2.11
C GLU A 81 -8.43 -19.09 2.35
N LYS A 82 -9.34 -19.51 3.23
CA LYS A 82 -10.49 -18.70 3.65
C LYS A 82 -10.09 -17.84 4.85
N VAL A 83 -10.44 -16.56 4.83
CA VAL A 83 -10.18 -15.62 5.92
C VAL A 83 -11.32 -14.62 6.05
N SER A 84 -11.51 -14.07 7.25
CA SER A 84 -12.29 -12.85 7.46
C SER A 84 -11.37 -11.76 8.02
N PHE A 85 -11.75 -10.50 7.89
CA PHE A 85 -11.01 -9.38 8.48
C PHE A 85 -11.63 -8.98 9.82
N ASP A 86 -10.81 -8.94 10.86
CA ASP A 86 -11.20 -8.26 12.11
C ASP A 86 -11.03 -6.74 11.91
N LEU A 87 -12.11 -6.10 11.43
CA LEU A 87 -12.15 -4.66 11.11
C LEU A 87 -12.31 -3.75 12.34
N PHE A 88 -12.14 -4.26 13.56
CA PHE A 88 -12.34 -3.45 14.76
C PHE A 88 -11.47 -2.18 14.72
N GLY A 89 -12.12 -1.02 14.57
CA GLY A 89 -11.45 0.29 14.50
C GLY A 89 -11.15 0.83 13.08
N PHE A 90 -11.48 0.12 12.00
CA PHE A 90 -11.32 0.59 10.61
C PHE A 90 -12.66 0.92 9.94
N GLN A 91 -12.75 2.04 9.22
CA GLN A 91 -13.90 2.29 8.33
C GLN A 91 -13.77 1.48 7.04
N LYS A 92 -14.91 1.16 6.40
CA LYS A 92 -14.95 0.33 5.19
C LYS A 92 -14.22 0.95 3.98
N SER A 93 -14.19 2.29 3.88
CA SER A 93 -13.37 3.01 2.89
C SER A 93 -11.89 2.79 3.12
N ASP A 94 -11.49 2.71 4.39
CA ASP A 94 -10.10 2.62 4.81
C ASP A 94 -9.58 1.18 4.72
N SER A 95 -10.46 0.22 4.46
CA SER A 95 -10.13 -1.20 4.33
C SER A 95 -10.06 -1.72 2.89
N ALA A 96 -10.36 -0.91 1.87
CA ALA A 96 -10.42 -1.37 0.47
C ALA A 96 -9.09 -1.97 -0.03
N PHE A 97 -7.95 -1.49 0.51
CA PHE A 97 -6.64 -2.04 0.18
C PHE A 97 -6.44 -3.46 0.72
N LEU A 98 -7.18 -3.86 1.76
CA LEU A 98 -7.14 -5.22 2.31
C LEU A 98 -7.77 -6.20 1.33
N ASP A 99 -8.89 -5.82 0.72
CA ASP A 99 -9.55 -6.60 -0.33
C ASP A 99 -8.62 -6.76 -1.54
N GLU A 100 -7.98 -5.67 -1.98
CA GLU A 100 -6.97 -5.70 -3.04
C GLU A 100 -5.86 -6.72 -2.71
N ILE A 101 -5.30 -6.64 -1.50
CA ILE A 101 -4.16 -7.50 -1.12
C ILE A 101 -4.61 -8.96 -0.99
N ALA A 102 -5.79 -9.22 -0.43
CA ALA A 102 -6.34 -10.57 -0.34
C ALA A 102 -6.57 -11.18 -1.72
N GLU A 103 -7.20 -10.43 -2.63
CA GLU A 103 -7.40 -10.87 -4.02
C GLU A 103 -6.06 -11.18 -4.70
N ARG A 104 -5.09 -10.27 -4.59
CA ARG A 104 -3.77 -10.42 -5.22
C ARG A 104 -2.93 -11.55 -4.62
N ALA A 105 -3.13 -11.87 -3.34
CA ALA A 105 -2.54 -13.03 -2.67
C ALA A 105 -3.30 -14.34 -2.94
N GLY A 106 -4.49 -14.28 -3.56
CA GLY A 106 -5.34 -15.43 -3.82
C GLY A 106 -6.10 -15.94 -2.61
N LEU A 107 -6.26 -15.12 -1.57
CA LEU A 107 -7.10 -15.42 -0.40
C LEU A 107 -8.59 -15.32 -0.77
N LYS A 108 -9.43 -16.08 -0.07
CA LYS A 108 -10.88 -16.00 -0.18
C LYS A 108 -11.45 -15.32 1.06
N ILE A 109 -12.07 -14.17 0.87
CA ILE A 109 -12.78 -13.48 1.96
C ILE A 109 -14.09 -14.23 2.20
N ASP A 110 -14.23 -14.81 3.39
CA ASP A 110 -15.36 -15.62 3.83
C ASP A 110 -15.65 -15.30 5.30
N VAL A 111 -16.89 -14.97 5.63
CA VAL A 111 -17.31 -14.58 6.99
C VAL A 111 -17.05 -15.69 8.02
N ASP A 112 -17.09 -16.96 7.57
CA ASP A 112 -16.83 -18.13 8.42
C ASP A 112 -15.32 -18.48 8.47
N GLY A 113 -14.49 -17.75 7.74
CA GLY A 113 -13.04 -17.91 7.77
C GLY A 113 -12.43 -17.37 9.08
N PRO A 114 -11.25 -17.89 9.49
CA PRO A 114 -10.51 -17.34 10.62
C PRO A 114 -10.28 -15.83 10.45
N ALA A 115 -10.62 -15.08 11.49
CA ALA A 115 -10.44 -13.63 11.52
C ALA A 115 -8.96 -13.28 11.62
N ILE A 116 -8.38 -12.75 10.55
CA ILE A 116 -7.01 -12.24 10.53
C ILE A 116 -6.99 -10.81 11.05
N MET A 117 -6.05 -10.55 11.96
CA MET A 117 -5.84 -9.22 12.52
C MET A 117 -5.27 -8.27 11.47
N ILE A 118 -5.86 -7.09 11.37
CA ILE A 118 -5.33 -6.00 10.55
C ILE A 118 -4.22 -5.31 11.36
N PRO A 119 -3.05 -5.02 10.76
CA PRO A 119 -2.01 -4.28 11.45
C PRO A 119 -2.54 -2.93 11.95
N PHE A 120 -2.13 -2.51 13.14
CA PHE A 120 -2.51 -1.23 13.76
C PHE A 120 -2.09 0.01 12.94
N TYR A 121 -1.22 -0.18 11.94
CA TYR A 121 -0.79 0.84 11.00
C TYR A 121 -1.02 0.36 9.57
N THR A 122 -1.51 1.25 8.72
CA THR A 122 -1.68 0.98 7.29
C THR A 122 -0.35 0.56 6.66
N PRO A 123 -0.28 -0.55 5.91
CA PRO A 123 0.94 -0.97 5.23
C PRO A 123 1.32 0.06 4.17
N VAL A 124 2.48 0.67 4.35
CA VAL A 124 3.04 1.64 3.40
C VAL A 124 3.90 0.93 2.36
N GLY A 125 3.52 1.09 1.10
CA GLY A 125 4.27 0.52 -0.01
C GLY A 125 4.26 -1.02 -0.04
N THR A 126 4.91 -1.60 -1.06
CA THR A 126 5.04 -3.06 -1.22
C THR A 126 5.78 -3.74 -0.07
N ALA A 127 6.74 -3.05 0.56
CA ALA A 127 7.44 -3.58 1.74
C ALA A 127 6.49 -3.72 2.94
N GLY A 128 5.61 -2.74 3.18
CA GLY A 128 4.58 -2.81 4.21
C GLY A 128 3.61 -3.96 3.95
N VAL A 129 3.14 -4.10 2.70
CA VAL A 129 2.25 -5.20 2.28
C VAL A 129 2.91 -6.56 2.52
N LYS A 130 4.19 -6.71 2.17
CA LYS A 130 4.94 -7.95 2.43
C LYS A 130 4.96 -8.31 3.92
N GLN A 131 5.21 -7.35 4.81
CA GLN A 131 5.23 -7.62 6.25
C GLN A 131 3.85 -8.03 6.76
N MET A 132 2.80 -7.38 6.26
CA MET A 132 1.43 -7.77 6.57
C MET A 132 1.14 -9.23 6.14
N LEU A 133 1.50 -9.60 4.91
CA LEU A 133 1.33 -10.98 4.42
C LEU A 133 2.14 -12.01 5.22
N VAL A 134 3.33 -11.65 5.73
CA VAL A 134 4.08 -12.51 6.67
C VAL A 134 3.29 -12.76 7.95
N GLN A 135 2.64 -11.73 8.50
CA GLN A 135 1.83 -11.87 9.71
C GLN A 135 0.59 -12.73 9.46
N TRP A 136 -0.12 -12.47 8.36
CA TRP A 136 -1.29 -13.25 7.97
C TRP A 136 -0.95 -14.72 7.76
N ARG A 137 0.15 -15.01 7.04
CA ARG A 137 0.62 -16.38 6.84
C ARG A 137 0.91 -17.11 8.15
N ARG A 138 1.56 -16.44 9.11
CA ARG A 138 1.83 -17.02 10.43
C ARG A 138 0.53 -17.31 11.19
N PHE A 139 -0.43 -16.39 11.13
CA PHE A 139 -1.72 -16.57 11.79
C PHE A 139 -2.51 -17.73 11.19
N ILE A 140 -2.65 -17.77 9.86
CA ILE A 140 -3.35 -18.84 9.13
C ILE A 140 -2.72 -20.20 9.46
N ASN A 141 -1.39 -20.30 9.39
CA ASN A 141 -0.68 -21.55 9.70
C ASN A 141 -0.77 -21.95 11.17
N GLY A 142 -0.85 -20.99 12.10
CA GLY A 142 -1.02 -21.27 13.53
C GLY A 142 -2.45 -21.66 13.94
N LYS A 143 -3.42 -21.52 13.02
CA LYS A 143 -4.82 -21.96 13.19
C LYS A 143 -5.09 -23.32 12.56
N ARG A 144 -4.13 -23.89 11.82
CA ARG A 144 -4.13 -25.28 11.34
C ARG A 144 -3.62 -26.21 12.42
#